data_AF-F7JT57-F1
#
_entry.id   AF-F7JT57-F1
#
_cell.length_a   1.000
_cell.length_b   1.000
_cell.length_c   1.000
_cell.angle_alpha   90.00
_cell.angle_beta   90.00
_cell.angle_gamma   90.00
#
_symmetry.space_group_name_H-M   'P 1'
#
loop_
_entity.id
_entity.type
_entity.pdbx_description
1 polymer ?
#
loop_
_entity_poly.entity_id
_entity_poly.type
_entity_poly.pdbx_seq_one_letter_code
_entity_poly.pdbx_strand_id
1 'polypeptide(L)'
;MKRDGISIENEACRSYVNMEQTGNMWELQEQDPQLHVYFTESVMGVRLSFFLCIEGIEALNAVLYYKGKGEVFSEKQAYHFPLYLNRHIEKEIYFPYPAEAVRLDLSDQNVVVKIEKLEIASASSENALNALKENMGQLGRKEKIAVLTHDMSNTGAPLLAYHIAEKLKENGRDVVVLAANHGDGFLEEKYAEKEIPIFYLHDNARNQISVGWCGTKGESKNWEAEEYLEHLMQLLREEGFCRVITNTVVSGKYVPLLKQYGFFIVSLIHEMKTTIELYGFLSPGESIAYYSDYIVFPDYSVQKGFETLFPVIRGKCSIRPQGVYTQVDEEGDSRFSFEEYGFSLDQKIVMCSGTCELRKGTDLFVSAAQILSRKEKQRKSTLYGQENFRIRFWKDGFIIRFVNRT
;
A
#
# COMPACT_ATOMS: atom_id res chain seq x y z
N MET A 1 22.99 -13.65 -23.67
CA MET A 1 21.79 -13.11 -22.99
C MET A 1 21.04 -12.25 -24.00
N LYS A 2 19.80 -12.62 -24.34
CA LYS A 2 18.98 -11.87 -25.30
C LYS A 2 18.82 -10.44 -24.76
N ARG A 3 19.09 -9.43 -25.60
CA ARG A 3 19.21 -7.99 -25.24
C ARG A 3 17.86 -7.29 -25.06
N ASP A 4 16.79 -8.06 -24.93
CA ASP A 4 15.43 -7.62 -25.21
C ASP A 4 14.51 -7.72 -23.97
N GLY A 5 15.06 -8.15 -22.82
CA GLY A 5 14.36 -8.23 -21.53
C GLY A 5 13.42 -9.43 -21.38
N ILE A 6 13.33 -10.32 -22.38
CA ILE A 6 12.36 -11.42 -22.42
C ILE A 6 13.04 -12.78 -22.35
N SER A 7 12.66 -13.59 -21.36
CA SER A 7 13.06 -14.98 -21.20
C SER A 7 11.84 -15.90 -21.21
N ILE A 8 11.88 -17.00 -21.95
CA ILE A 8 10.80 -17.99 -21.98
C ILE A 8 11.42 -19.37 -21.85
N GLU A 9 11.01 -20.11 -20.83
CA GLU A 9 11.40 -21.50 -20.62
C GLU A 9 10.65 -22.41 -21.60
N ASN A 10 11.33 -23.44 -22.12
CA ASN A 10 10.75 -24.43 -23.03
C ASN A 10 10.11 -23.82 -24.30
N GLU A 11 10.55 -22.63 -24.72
CA GLU A 11 10.09 -21.94 -25.93
C GLU A 11 10.37 -22.76 -27.20
N ALA A 12 9.32 -23.20 -27.90
CA ALA A 12 9.44 -23.72 -29.26
C ALA A 12 9.50 -22.56 -30.27
N CYS A 13 8.55 -21.63 -30.16
CA CYS A 13 8.55 -20.37 -30.88
C CYS A 13 7.61 -19.37 -30.21
N ARG A 14 7.73 -18.10 -30.62
CA ARG A 14 6.79 -17.04 -30.26
C ARG A 14 6.45 -16.19 -31.48
N SER A 15 5.29 -15.54 -31.45
CA SER A 15 4.88 -14.57 -32.46
C SER A 15 4.20 -13.38 -31.81
N TYR A 16 4.32 -12.24 -32.48
CA TYR A 16 3.73 -10.96 -32.08
C TYR A 16 2.63 -10.61 -33.08
N VAL A 17 1.47 -10.19 -32.57
CA VAL A 17 0.36 -9.66 -33.37
C VAL A 17 0.07 -8.25 -32.85
N ASN A 18 0.03 -7.27 -33.74
CA ASN A 18 -0.19 -5.85 -33.41
C ASN A 18 0.77 -5.33 -32.31
N MET A 19 2.00 -5.86 -32.30
CA MET A 19 3.06 -5.50 -31.38
C MET A 19 4.38 -5.46 -32.12
N GLU A 20 5.14 -4.39 -31.93
CA GLU A 20 6.51 -4.28 -32.43
C GLU A 20 7.50 -4.23 -31.27
N GLN A 21 8.57 -5.03 -31.37
CA GLN A 21 9.63 -5.06 -30.37
C GLN A 21 10.89 -4.37 -30.89
N THR A 22 11.27 -3.27 -30.24
CA THR A 22 12.51 -2.55 -30.51
C THR A 22 13.38 -2.53 -29.25
N GLY A 23 14.38 -3.42 -29.20
CA GLY A 23 15.20 -3.60 -28.00
C GLY A 23 14.36 -4.10 -26.83
N ASN A 24 14.31 -3.32 -25.74
CA ASN A 24 13.51 -3.59 -24.55
C ASN A 24 12.20 -2.79 -24.52
N MET A 25 11.76 -2.26 -25.67
CA MET A 25 10.50 -1.53 -25.79
C MET A 25 9.51 -2.36 -26.60
N TRP A 26 8.27 -2.42 -26.13
CA TRP A 26 7.11 -2.85 -26.90
C TRP A 26 6.29 -1.65 -27.31
N GLU A 27 5.98 -1.54 -28.60
CA GLU A 27 4.97 -0.63 -29.11
C GLU A 27 3.70 -1.45 -29.34
N LEU A 28 2.68 -1.21 -28.51
CA LEU A 28 1.37 -1.83 -28.62
C LEU A 28 0.53 -1.05 -29.63
N GLN A 29 -0.04 -1.75 -30.61
CA GLN A 29 -0.74 -1.15 -31.75
C GLN A 29 -2.12 -1.78 -31.94
N GLU A 30 -2.93 -1.13 -32.78
CA GLU A 30 -4.25 -1.60 -33.24
C GLU A 30 -5.25 -2.02 -32.14
N GLN A 31 -5.04 -1.62 -30.89
CA GLN A 31 -5.89 -1.93 -29.74
C GLN A 31 -6.10 -3.44 -29.45
N ASP A 32 -5.28 -4.31 -30.04
CA ASP A 32 -5.31 -5.77 -29.84
C ASP A 32 -3.90 -6.37 -29.91
N PRO A 33 -2.95 -5.92 -29.06
CA PRO A 33 -1.59 -6.46 -29.01
C PRO A 33 -1.54 -7.84 -28.34
N GLN A 34 -0.91 -8.81 -29.00
CA GLN A 34 -0.86 -10.19 -28.53
C GLN A 34 0.56 -10.78 -28.63
N LEU A 35 1.03 -11.35 -27.51
CA LEU A 35 2.21 -12.21 -27.49
C LEU A 35 1.79 -13.67 -27.43
N HIS A 36 2.05 -14.42 -28.50
CA HIS A 36 1.79 -15.86 -28.55
C HIS A 36 3.07 -16.62 -28.25
N VAL A 37 3.00 -17.61 -27.37
CA VAL A 37 4.12 -18.44 -26.95
C VAL A 37 3.74 -19.90 -27.07
N TYR A 38 4.53 -20.66 -27.82
CA TYR A 38 4.36 -22.09 -28.03
C TYR A 38 5.46 -22.85 -27.31
N PHE A 39 5.09 -23.88 -26.57
CA PHE A 39 6.02 -24.67 -25.77
C PHE A 39 6.47 -25.94 -26.50
N THR A 40 7.70 -26.36 -26.22
CA THR A 40 8.28 -27.63 -26.70
C THR A 40 7.63 -28.85 -26.03
N GLU A 41 7.21 -28.69 -24.76
CA GLU A 41 6.44 -29.66 -23.99
C GLU A 41 5.23 -28.96 -23.37
N SER A 42 4.12 -29.68 -23.19
CA SER A 42 2.93 -29.10 -22.59
C SER A 42 3.14 -28.79 -21.11
N VAL A 43 2.59 -27.68 -20.64
CA VAL A 43 2.76 -27.18 -19.27
C VAL A 43 1.43 -27.21 -18.50
N MET A 44 1.49 -27.52 -17.21
CA MET A 44 0.32 -27.49 -16.31
C MET A 44 0.02 -26.09 -15.75
N GLY A 45 0.92 -25.15 -15.95
CA GLY A 45 0.80 -23.77 -15.54
C GLY A 45 2.01 -22.97 -15.97
N VAL A 46 1.93 -21.66 -15.80
CA VAL A 46 3.03 -20.74 -16.07
C VAL A 46 3.28 -19.84 -14.86
N ARG A 47 4.55 -19.59 -14.56
CA ARG A 47 4.99 -18.51 -13.68
C ARG A 47 5.44 -17.35 -14.55
N LEU A 48 4.71 -16.25 -14.49
CA LEU A 48 5.00 -15.00 -15.19
C LEU A 48 5.71 -14.06 -14.23
N SER A 49 6.94 -13.65 -14.54
CA SER A 49 7.69 -12.64 -13.78
C SER A 49 7.83 -11.37 -14.61
N PHE A 50 7.23 -10.28 -14.13
CA PHE A 50 7.11 -9.01 -14.82
C PHE A 50 7.86 -7.91 -14.08
N PHE A 51 8.52 -7.05 -14.84
CA PHE A 51 8.84 -5.68 -14.46
C PHE A 51 8.68 -4.83 -15.72
N LEU A 52 7.48 -4.27 -15.88
CA LEU A 52 7.10 -3.44 -17.02
C LEU A 52 6.88 -2.00 -16.55
N CYS A 53 7.35 -1.03 -17.32
CA CYS A 53 7.25 0.38 -16.96
C CYS A 53 6.47 1.15 -18.03
N ILE A 54 5.44 1.87 -17.58
CA ILE A 54 4.71 2.87 -18.37
C ILE A 54 4.53 4.09 -17.49
N GLU A 55 4.88 5.26 -18.02
CA GLU A 55 4.77 6.51 -17.27
C GLU A 55 3.30 6.88 -17.03
N GLY A 56 2.95 7.16 -15.78
CA GLY A 56 1.62 7.62 -15.40
C GLY A 56 0.52 6.54 -15.36
N ILE A 57 0.84 5.27 -15.62
CA ILE A 57 -0.11 4.15 -15.52
C ILE A 57 0.30 3.24 -14.37
N GLU A 58 -0.62 2.98 -13.43
CA GLU A 58 -0.37 2.12 -12.28
C GLU A 58 -0.50 0.62 -12.63
N ALA A 59 -1.51 0.27 -13.41
CA ALA A 59 -1.81 -1.11 -13.76
C ALA A 59 -2.51 -1.23 -15.12
N LEU A 60 -2.35 -2.39 -15.75
CA LEU A 60 -3.10 -2.82 -16.93
C LEU A 60 -4.04 -3.97 -16.58
N ASN A 61 -5.09 -4.16 -17.37
CA ASN A 61 -5.94 -5.35 -17.31
C ASN A 61 -5.40 -6.38 -18.30
N ALA A 62 -4.50 -7.24 -17.82
CA ALA A 62 -3.89 -8.27 -18.64
C ALA A 62 -4.79 -9.51 -18.73
N VAL A 63 -4.66 -10.22 -19.84
CA VAL A 63 -5.37 -11.49 -20.09
C VAL A 63 -4.38 -12.54 -20.54
N LEU A 64 -4.34 -13.67 -19.85
CA LEU A 64 -3.61 -14.84 -20.28
C LEU A 64 -4.59 -15.87 -20.84
N TYR A 65 -4.51 -16.09 -22.15
CA TYR A 65 -5.19 -17.19 -22.83
C TYR A 65 -4.30 -18.42 -22.84
N TYR A 66 -4.91 -19.60 -22.78
CA TYR A 66 -4.22 -20.89 -22.87
C TYR A 66 -4.97 -21.82 -23.81
N LYS A 67 -4.26 -22.78 -24.41
CA LYS A 67 -4.90 -23.80 -25.26
C LYS A 67 -4.16 -25.13 -25.24
N GLY A 68 -4.93 -26.21 -25.34
CA GLY A 68 -4.40 -27.56 -25.50
C GLY A 68 -4.07 -27.89 -26.96
N LYS A 69 -3.77 -29.17 -27.19
CA LYS A 69 -3.43 -29.70 -28.50
C LYS A 69 -4.61 -29.64 -29.46
N GLY A 70 -4.40 -29.03 -30.63
CA GLY A 70 -5.42 -28.91 -31.68
C GLY A 70 -6.53 -27.91 -31.38
N GLU A 71 -6.43 -27.18 -30.27
CA GLU A 71 -7.39 -26.13 -29.89
C GLU A 71 -6.96 -24.76 -30.43
N VAL A 72 -7.93 -23.83 -30.47
CA VAL A 72 -7.75 -22.41 -30.77
C VAL A 72 -7.94 -21.59 -29.50
N PHE A 73 -7.29 -20.43 -29.39
CA PHE A 73 -7.51 -19.52 -28.27
C PHE A 73 -8.98 -19.07 -28.21
N SER A 74 -9.54 -18.98 -27.01
CA SER A 74 -10.94 -18.65 -26.78
C SER A 74 -11.11 -17.88 -25.47
N GLU A 75 -12.10 -17.00 -25.40
CA GLU A 75 -12.56 -16.35 -24.16
C GLU A 75 -12.95 -17.34 -23.05
N LYS A 76 -13.26 -18.60 -23.40
CA LYS A 76 -13.53 -19.66 -22.41
C LYS A 76 -12.25 -20.24 -21.80
N GLN A 77 -11.08 -19.84 -22.28
CA GLN A 77 -9.77 -20.32 -21.85
C GLN A 77 -8.87 -19.12 -21.58
N ALA A 78 -9.38 -18.19 -20.78
CA ALA A 78 -8.74 -16.93 -20.44
C ALA A 78 -8.69 -16.74 -18.92
N TYR A 79 -7.63 -16.09 -18.47
CA TYR A 79 -7.47 -15.67 -17.07
C TYR A 79 -7.12 -14.19 -17.04
N HIS A 80 -8.03 -13.41 -16.46
CA HIS A 80 -7.92 -11.96 -16.36
C HIS A 80 -7.25 -11.58 -15.04
N PHE A 81 -6.32 -10.63 -15.09
CA PHE A 81 -5.68 -10.14 -13.88
C PHE A 81 -5.18 -8.71 -14.00
N PRO A 82 -5.17 -7.96 -12.88
CA PRO A 82 -4.46 -6.69 -12.84
C PRO A 82 -2.95 -6.94 -12.91
N LEU A 83 -2.30 -6.29 -13.86
CA LEU A 83 -0.85 -6.28 -14.01
C LEU A 83 -0.31 -4.92 -13.55
N TYR A 84 0.21 -4.88 -12.33
CA TYR A 84 0.78 -3.66 -11.77
C TYR A 84 2.15 -3.35 -12.38
N LEU A 85 2.34 -2.10 -12.77
CA LEU A 85 3.52 -1.60 -13.46
C LEU A 85 4.52 -0.96 -12.50
N ASN A 86 5.72 -0.67 -13.00
CA ASN A 86 6.79 0.03 -12.29
C ASN A 86 7.30 -0.69 -11.03
N ARG A 87 7.01 -1.99 -10.90
CA ARG A 87 7.51 -2.87 -9.83
C ARG A 87 7.68 -4.29 -10.36
N HIS A 88 8.46 -5.08 -9.62
CA HIS A 88 8.60 -6.51 -9.90
C HIS A 88 7.40 -7.28 -9.31
N ILE A 89 6.74 -8.08 -10.13
CA ILE A 89 5.65 -8.96 -9.72
C ILE A 89 5.80 -10.33 -10.38
N GLU A 90 5.41 -11.37 -9.66
CA GLU A 90 5.30 -12.73 -10.16
C GLU A 90 3.86 -13.21 -10.04
N LYS A 91 3.40 -13.94 -11.06
CA LYS A 91 2.08 -14.51 -11.10
C LYS A 91 2.14 -15.95 -11.59
N GLU A 92 1.69 -16.87 -10.77
CA GLU A 92 1.49 -18.26 -11.17
C GLU A 92 0.06 -18.45 -11.64
N ILE A 93 -0.12 -19.02 -12.83
CA ILE A 93 -1.43 -19.33 -13.39
C ILE A 93 -1.45 -20.80 -13.75
N TYR A 94 -2.30 -21.57 -13.08
CA TYR A 94 -2.46 -23.01 -13.29
C TYR A 94 -3.60 -23.31 -14.25
N PHE A 95 -3.38 -24.27 -15.13
CA PHE A 95 -4.35 -24.69 -16.14
C PHE A 95 -5.04 -26.01 -15.74
N PRO A 96 -6.30 -26.22 -16.15
CA PRO A 96 -7.04 -27.43 -15.79
C PRO A 96 -6.58 -28.66 -16.59
N TYR A 97 -5.76 -28.47 -17.62
CA TYR A 97 -5.14 -29.50 -18.44
C TYR A 97 -3.83 -28.97 -19.05
N PRO A 98 -2.95 -29.86 -19.56
CA PRO A 98 -1.69 -29.45 -20.16
C PRO A 98 -1.90 -28.52 -21.37
N ALA A 99 -1.35 -27.31 -21.31
CA ALA A 99 -1.39 -26.33 -22.39
C ALA A 99 -0.14 -26.45 -23.29
N GLU A 100 -0.33 -26.42 -24.61
CA GLU A 100 0.77 -26.40 -25.58
C GLU A 100 1.20 -24.97 -25.95
N ALA A 101 0.33 -23.99 -25.70
CA ALA A 101 0.60 -22.59 -25.97
C ALA A 101 -0.20 -21.66 -25.06
N VAL A 102 0.34 -20.46 -24.86
CA VAL A 102 -0.32 -19.34 -24.20
C VAL A 102 -0.30 -18.11 -25.09
N ARG A 103 -1.28 -17.23 -24.92
CA ARG A 103 -1.32 -15.89 -25.50
C ARG A 103 -1.47 -14.89 -24.36
N LEU A 104 -0.58 -13.92 -24.30
CA LEU A 104 -0.62 -12.84 -23.32
C LEU A 104 -1.01 -11.53 -24.00
N ASP A 105 -2.08 -10.94 -23.50
CA ASP A 105 -2.57 -9.63 -23.91
C ASP A 105 -2.37 -8.67 -22.74
N LEU A 106 -1.64 -7.58 -22.96
CA LEU A 106 -1.32 -6.63 -21.89
C LEU A 106 -2.37 -5.54 -21.72
N SER A 107 -2.85 -4.97 -22.81
CA SER A 107 -3.75 -3.82 -22.83
C SER A 107 -4.35 -3.66 -24.22
N ASP A 108 -5.55 -3.09 -24.29
CA ASP A 108 -6.22 -2.61 -25.50
C ASP A 108 -5.77 -1.20 -25.92
N GLN A 109 -4.81 -0.59 -25.21
CA GLN A 109 -4.34 0.76 -25.49
C GLN A 109 -3.11 0.74 -26.39
N ASN A 110 -3.04 1.71 -27.29
CA ASN A 110 -1.84 1.97 -28.07
C ASN A 110 -0.83 2.73 -27.20
N VAL A 111 0.07 1.98 -26.56
CA VAL A 111 1.06 2.52 -25.62
C VAL A 111 2.43 1.90 -25.86
N VAL A 112 3.46 2.63 -25.46
CA VAL A 112 4.84 2.13 -25.47
C VAL A 112 5.17 1.62 -24.07
N VAL A 113 5.57 0.36 -23.97
CA VAL A 113 5.91 -0.32 -22.71
C VAL A 113 7.41 -0.58 -22.67
N LYS A 114 8.07 -0.14 -21.60
CA LYS A 114 9.46 -0.53 -21.33
C LYS A 114 9.48 -1.85 -20.57
N ILE A 115 10.27 -2.80 -21.05
CA ILE A 115 10.45 -4.12 -20.47
C ILE A 115 11.75 -4.12 -19.68
N GLU A 116 11.69 -4.02 -18.37
CA GLU A 116 12.85 -4.30 -17.51
C GLU A 116 13.03 -5.81 -17.35
N LYS A 117 11.90 -6.53 -17.20
CA LYS A 117 11.88 -7.99 -17.14
C LYS A 117 10.54 -8.54 -17.63
N LEU A 118 10.60 -9.57 -18.47
CA LEU A 118 9.49 -10.48 -18.73
C LEU A 118 10.03 -11.91 -18.79
N GLU A 119 9.59 -12.74 -17.86
CA GLU A 119 9.96 -14.15 -17.84
C GLU A 119 8.70 -15.03 -17.77
N ILE A 120 8.64 -16.06 -18.63
CA ILE A 120 7.60 -17.08 -18.61
C ILE A 120 8.29 -18.42 -18.35
N ALA A 121 8.07 -18.96 -17.16
CA ALA A 121 8.58 -20.27 -16.76
C ALA A 121 7.43 -21.27 -16.57
N SER A 122 7.72 -22.56 -16.65
CA SER A 122 6.74 -23.61 -16.36
C SER A 122 6.45 -23.68 -14.85
N ALA A 123 5.18 -23.82 -14.48
CA ALA A 123 4.75 -24.07 -13.11
C ALA A 123 4.17 -25.49 -13.02
N SER A 124 4.82 -26.35 -12.23
CA SER A 124 4.56 -27.80 -12.25
C SER A 124 3.74 -28.31 -11.05
N SER A 125 3.70 -27.57 -9.94
CA SER A 125 2.91 -27.98 -8.76
C SER A 125 2.24 -26.79 -8.09
N GLU A 126 0.92 -26.88 -7.97
CA GLU A 126 0.08 -25.93 -7.26
C GLU A 126 0.50 -25.83 -5.79
N ASN A 127 1.08 -24.70 -5.40
CA ASN A 127 1.30 -24.40 -3.99
C ASN A 127 1.15 -22.90 -3.70
N ALA A 128 -0.09 -22.45 -3.63
CA ALA A 128 -0.40 -21.06 -3.31
C ALA A 128 0.07 -20.62 -1.91
N LEU A 129 0.21 -21.56 -0.97
CA LEU A 129 0.86 -21.29 0.32
C LEU A 129 2.35 -20.98 0.18
N ASN A 130 3.05 -21.65 -0.75
CA ASN A 130 4.44 -21.32 -1.06
C ASN A 130 4.56 -19.89 -1.60
N ALA A 131 3.66 -19.45 -2.49
CA ALA A 131 3.66 -18.07 -2.96
C ALA A 131 3.51 -17.05 -1.82
N LEU A 132 2.59 -17.28 -0.87
CA LEU A 132 2.51 -16.43 0.32
C LEU A 132 3.76 -16.48 1.20
N LYS A 133 4.37 -17.66 1.34
CA LYS A 133 5.60 -17.83 2.10
C LYS A 133 6.79 -17.14 1.44
N GLU A 134 6.89 -17.20 0.12
CA GLU A 134 7.90 -16.48 -0.67
C GLU A 134 7.72 -14.96 -0.51
N ASN A 135 6.47 -14.44 -0.51
CA ASN A 135 6.19 -13.03 -0.20
C ASN A 135 6.66 -12.61 1.20
N MET A 136 6.68 -13.52 2.17
CA MET A 136 7.17 -13.24 3.52
C MET A 136 8.70 -13.07 3.56
N GLY A 137 9.41 -13.61 2.56
CA GLY A 137 10.86 -13.65 2.55
C GLY A 137 11.46 -14.53 3.66
N GLN A 138 12.76 -14.35 3.92
CA GLN A 138 13.47 -15.14 4.92
C GLN A 138 13.42 -14.46 6.29
N LEU A 139 12.56 -14.98 7.17
CA LEU A 139 12.40 -14.53 8.56
C LEU A 139 12.94 -15.59 9.54
N GLY A 140 14.17 -15.39 10.02
CA GLY A 140 14.92 -16.35 10.85
C GLY A 140 14.96 -16.06 12.35
N ARG A 141 14.40 -14.94 12.81
CA ARG A 141 14.44 -14.54 14.23
C ARG A 141 13.33 -15.22 15.03
N LYS A 142 13.63 -15.45 16.32
CA LYS A 142 12.72 -16.14 17.24
C LYS A 142 11.49 -15.31 17.60
N GLU A 143 11.65 -13.99 17.76
CA GLU A 143 10.52 -13.10 18.04
C GLU A 143 9.98 -12.52 16.73
N LYS A 144 8.75 -12.90 16.40
CA LYS A 144 8.03 -12.42 15.21
C LYS A 144 6.77 -11.65 15.61
N ILE A 145 6.55 -10.49 15.00
CA ILE A 145 5.41 -9.60 15.29
C ILE A 145 4.81 -9.10 13.98
N ALA A 146 3.48 -9.17 13.86
CA ALA A 146 2.78 -8.48 12.78
C ALA A 146 2.36 -7.08 13.23
N VAL A 147 2.45 -6.10 12.35
CA VAL A 147 1.95 -4.74 12.57
C VAL A 147 0.83 -4.49 11.57
N LEU A 148 -0.37 -4.13 12.04
CA LEU A 148 -1.53 -3.88 11.19
C LEU A 148 -1.80 -2.38 11.08
N THR A 149 -1.90 -1.89 9.85
CA THR A 149 -2.31 -0.51 9.50
C THR A 149 -3.56 -0.50 8.63
N HIS A 150 -4.35 0.57 8.70
CA HIS A 150 -5.61 0.70 7.97
C HIS A 150 -5.44 1.13 6.50
N ASP A 151 -4.32 1.77 6.17
CA ASP A 151 -3.87 2.07 4.81
C ASP A 151 -2.35 2.32 4.81
N MET A 152 -1.81 2.62 3.62
CA MET A 152 -0.42 3.01 3.40
C MET A 152 -0.29 4.48 2.94
N SER A 153 -1.22 5.34 3.34
CA SER A 153 -1.16 6.77 3.01
C SER A 153 -0.01 7.48 3.75
N ASN A 154 0.49 8.59 3.20
CA ASN A 154 1.49 9.42 3.88
C ASN A 154 0.86 10.32 4.97
N THR A 155 0.15 9.71 5.92
CA THR A 155 -0.51 10.38 7.03
C THR A 155 0.02 9.89 8.38
N GLY A 156 -0.34 10.58 9.47
CA GLY A 156 0.26 10.33 10.79
C GLY A 156 0.08 8.89 11.30
N ALA A 157 -1.07 8.27 11.07
CA ALA A 157 -1.34 6.91 11.55
C ALA A 157 -0.45 5.86 10.84
N PRO A 158 -0.46 5.76 9.50
CA PRO A 158 0.40 4.81 8.79
C PRO A 158 1.89 5.09 9.01
N LEU A 159 2.31 6.36 9.11
CA LEU A 159 3.69 6.72 9.45
C LEU A 159 4.09 6.19 10.84
N LEU A 160 3.20 6.28 11.82
CA LEU A 160 3.42 5.69 13.14
C LEU A 160 3.59 4.16 13.04
N ALA A 161 2.74 3.47 12.27
CA ALA A 161 2.86 2.03 12.05
C ALA A 161 4.20 1.66 11.40
N TYR A 162 4.65 2.44 10.42
CA TYR A 162 5.97 2.29 9.79
C TYR A 162 7.11 2.40 10.80
N HIS A 163 7.13 3.46 11.60
CA HIS A 163 8.20 3.65 12.58
C HIS A 163 8.17 2.61 13.70
N ILE A 164 6.99 2.12 14.09
CA ILE A 164 6.88 0.98 15.01
C ILE A 164 7.51 -0.26 14.37
N ALA A 165 7.15 -0.59 13.14
CA ALA A 165 7.69 -1.75 12.43
C ALA A 165 9.22 -1.67 12.27
N GLU A 166 9.73 -0.50 11.87
CA GLU A 166 11.16 -0.20 11.77
C GLU A 166 11.87 -0.41 13.11
N LYS A 167 11.36 0.20 14.20
CA LYS A 167 11.98 0.03 15.53
C LYS A 167 11.86 -1.38 16.08
N LEU A 168 10.81 -2.13 15.77
CA LEU A 168 10.73 -3.54 16.14
C LEU A 168 11.81 -4.35 15.42
N LYS A 169 12.01 -4.11 14.12
CA LYS A 169 13.06 -4.76 13.32
C LYS A 169 14.46 -4.40 13.82
N GLU A 170 14.74 -3.13 14.09
CA GLU A 170 16.02 -2.70 14.68
C GLU A 170 16.28 -3.37 16.03
N ASN A 171 15.24 -3.58 16.85
CA ASN A 171 15.32 -4.24 18.15
C ASN A 171 15.34 -5.79 18.07
N GLY A 172 15.75 -6.36 16.93
CA GLY A 172 16.01 -7.80 16.84
C GLY A 172 14.77 -8.67 16.66
N ARG A 173 13.67 -8.13 16.11
CA ARG A 173 12.45 -8.89 15.79
C ARG A 173 12.29 -9.05 14.29
N ASP A 174 11.60 -10.12 13.87
CA ASP A 174 11.06 -10.19 12.53
C ASP A 174 9.69 -9.54 12.51
N VAL A 175 9.45 -8.77 11.46
CA VAL A 175 8.25 -7.94 11.34
C VAL A 175 7.66 -8.12 9.96
N VAL A 176 6.34 -8.31 9.92
CA VAL A 176 5.53 -8.21 8.70
C VAL A 176 4.45 -7.15 8.92
N VAL A 177 4.07 -6.48 7.84
CA VAL A 177 3.04 -5.45 7.89
C VAL A 177 1.78 -5.96 7.19
N LEU A 178 0.66 -5.86 7.89
CA LEU A 178 -0.67 -6.17 7.37
C LEU A 178 -1.36 -4.85 7.02
N ALA A 179 -1.55 -4.60 5.73
CA ALA A 179 -2.11 -3.36 5.22
C ALA A 179 -3.57 -3.58 4.83
N ALA A 180 -4.51 -2.88 5.45
CA ALA A 180 -5.91 -3.01 5.07
C ALA A 180 -6.24 -2.36 3.72
N ASN A 181 -5.45 -1.37 3.29
CA ASN A 181 -5.53 -0.74 1.98
C ASN A 181 -4.12 -0.37 1.49
N HIS A 182 -3.99 -0.14 0.19
CA HIS A 182 -2.78 0.39 -0.44
C HIS A 182 -2.68 1.92 -0.30
N GLY A 183 -1.49 2.44 -0.57
CA GLY A 183 -1.16 3.86 -0.52
C GLY A 183 -0.87 4.43 -1.90
N ASP A 184 -0.14 5.54 -1.91
CA ASP A 184 0.37 6.20 -3.12
C ASP A 184 1.77 5.74 -3.53
N GLY A 185 2.31 4.72 -2.84
CA GLY A 185 3.64 4.15 -3.09
C GLY A 185 4.72 4.63 -2.11
N PHE A 186 4.52 5.76 -1.43
CA PHE A 186 5.57 6.34 -0.57
C PHE A 186 5.94 5.45 0.62
N LEU A 187 4.95 4.88 1.33
CA LEU A 187 5.23 3.99 2.45
C LEU A 187 5.70 2.62 1.99
N GLU A 188 5.15 2.13 0.88
CA GLU A 188 5.60 0.90 0.24
C GLU A 188 7.10 0.91 -0.05
N GLU A 189 7.61 2.00 -0.66
CA GLU A 189 9.04 2.20 -0.90
C GLU A 189 9.85 2.15 0.39
N LYS A 190 9.41 2.84 1.44
CA LYS A 190 10.10 2.83 2.73
C LYS A 190 10.15 1.46 3.39
N TYR A 191 9.07 0.69 3.33
CA TYR A 191 9.07 -0.68 3.86
C TYR A 191 10.00 -1.58 3.04
N ALA A 192 10.03 -1.41 1.71
CA ALA A 192 10.94 -2.14 0.83
C ALA A 192 12.42 -1.82 1.13
N GLU A 193 12.78 -0.55 1.32
CA GLU A 193 14.12 -0.12 1.74
C GLU A 193 14.57 -0.77 3.06
N LYS A 194 13.61 -1.00 3.96
CA LYS A 194 13.85 -1.65 5.24
C LYS A 194 13.72 -3.16 5.18
N GLU A 195 13.46 -3.74 4.01
CA GLU A 195 13.18 -5.17 3.80
C GLU A 195 12.12 -5.69 4.80
N ILE A 196 11.03 -4.95 4.96
CA ILE A 196 9.88 -5.34 5.78
C ILE A 196 8.76 -5.79 4.83
N PRO A 197 8.38 -7.08 4.84
CA PRO A 197 7.31 -7.58 3.98
C PRO A 197 5.96 -6.93 4.28
N ILE A 198 5.19 -6.66 3.22
CA ILE A 198 3.81 -6.16 3.29
C ILE A 198 2.87 -7.22 2.73
N PHE A 199 1.79 -7.48 3.44
CA PHE A 199 0.63 -8.23 2.94
C PHE A 199 -0.59 -7.31 2.91
N TYR A 200 -1.19 -7.16 1.73
CA TYR A 200 -2.43 -6.41 1.58
C TYR A 200 -3.62 -7.31 1.91
N LEU A 201 -4.44 -6.90 2.87
CA LEU A 201 -5.58 -7.69 3.37
C LEU A 201 -6.79 -7.60 2.43
N HIS A 202 -6.91 -6.52 1.65
CA HIS A 202 -8.05 -6.31 0.74
C HIS A 202 -7.82 -6.85 -0.66
N ASP A 203 -6.57 -7.16 -1.04
CA ASP A 203 -6.21 -7.47 -2.42
C ASP A 203 -4.90 -8.29 -2.50
N ASN A 204 -5.03 -9.60 -2.72
CA ASN A 204 -3.89 -10.49 -2.86
C ASN A 204 -3.08 -10.27 -4.15
N ALA A 205 -3.65 -9.61 -5.17
CA ALA A 205 -2.99 -9.40 -6.45
C ALA A 205 -1.91 -8.31 -6.35
N ARG A 206 -1.91 -7.53 -5.26
CA ARG A 206 -0.87 -6.55 -4.95
C ARG A 206 0.36 -7.14 -4.28
N ASN A 207 0.29 -8.38 -3.80
CA ASN A 207 1.46 -9.10 -3.30
C ASN A 207 2.48 -9.26 -4.43
N GLN A 208 3.77 -9.36 -4.07
CA GLN A 208 4.82 -9.56 -5.06
C GLN A 208 4.60 -10.85 -5.86
N ILE A 209 4.11 -11.90 -5.21
CA ILE A 209 3.82 -13.20 -5.82
C ILE A 209 2.33 -13.52 -5.60
N SER A 210 1.60 -13.82 -6.66
CA SER A 210 0.19 -14.20 -6.59
C SER A 210 -0.11 -15.44 -7.41
N VAL A 211 -1.18 -16.18 -7.05
CA VAL A 211 -1.58 -17.41 -7.72
C VAL A 211 -3.01 -17.30 -8.23
N GLY A 212 -3.25 -17.82 -9.43
CA GLY A 212 -4.56 -17.94 -10.06
C GLY A 212 -4.75 -19.29 -10.74
N TRP A 213 -6.01 -19.65 -10.96
CA TRP A 213 -6.40 -20.92 -11.57
C TRP A 213 -7.39 -20.71 -12.69
N CYS A 214 -7.17 -21.42 -13.80
CA CYS A 214 -8.12 -21.54 -14.88
C CYS A 214 -9.01 -22.77 -14.67
N GLY A 215 -10.31 -22.62 -14.90
CA GLY A 215 -11.31 -23.68 -14.87
C GLY A 215 -11.67 -24.21 -16.27
N THR A 216 -12.31 -25.37 -16.32
CA THR A 216 -12.63 -26.08 -17.58
C THR A 216 -13.74 -25.46 -18.43
N LYS A 217 -14.45 -24.46 -17.92
CA LYS A 217 -15.64 -23.85 -18.55
C LYS A 217 -15.58 -22.32 -18.67
N GLY A 218 -14.38 -21.75 -18.74
CA GLY A 218 -14.19 -20.29 -18.72
C GLY A 218 -14.33 -19.65 -17.35
N GLU A 219 -14.40 -20.48 -16.31
CA GLU A 219 -14.25 -20.03 -14.93
C GLU A 219 -12.76 -19.71 -14.71
N SER A 220 -12.46 -18.59 -14.06
CA SER A 220 -11.15 -18.36 -13.46
C SER A 220 -11.38 -18.23 -11.96
N LYS A 221 -10.54 -18.91 -11.17
CA LYS A 221 -10.57 -18.82 -9.72
C LYS A 221 -9.34 -18.04 -9.27
N ASN A 222 -9.59 -17.04 -8.43
CA ASN A 222 -8.61 -16.50 -7.50
C ASN A 222 -8.99 -16.96 -6.11
N TRP A 223 -8.13 -16.74 -5.12
CA TRP A 223 -8.64 -16.81 -3.76
C TRP A 223 -9.75 -15.78 -3.58
N GLU A 224 -10.89 -16.26 -3.09
CA GLU A 224 -11.90 -15.39 -2.51
C GLU A 224 -11.25 -14.62 -1.35
N ALA A 225 -11.74 -13.41 -1.08
CA ALA A 225 -11.14 -12.53 -0.08
C ALA A 225 -11.05 -13.22 1.29
N GLU A 226 -12.08 -13.97 1.70
CA GLU A 226 -12.05 -14.74 2.93
C GLU A 226 -11.04 -15.88 2.89
N GLU A 227 -11.01 -16.68 1.81
CA GLU A 227 -10.06 -17.80 1.65
C GLU A 227 -8.61 -17.28 1.77
N TYR A 228 -8.28 -16.19 1.09
CA TYR A 228 -6.95 -15.58 1.16
C TYR A 228 -6.57 -15.19 2.59
N LEU A 229 -7.47 -14.52 3.31
CA LEU A 229 -7.23 -14.09 4.68
C LEU A 229 -7.01 -15.29 5.61
N GLU A 230 -7.79 -16.36 5.45
CA GLU A 230 -7.61 -17.60 6.21
C GLU A 230 -6.23 -18.22 5.98
N HIS A 231 -5.81 -18.37 4.72
CA HIS A 231 -4.49 -18.90 4.38
C HIS A 231 -3.36 -18.00 4.90
N LEU A 232 -3.50 -16.68 4.81
CA LEU A 232 -2.52 -15.73 5.35
C LEU A 232 -2.41 -15.85 6.88
N MET A 233 -3.54 -15.92 7.60
CA MET A 233 -3.51 -16.09 9.05
C MET A 233 -2.90 -17.43 9.45
N GLN A 234 -3.26 -18.51 8.77
CA GLN A 234 -2.68 -19.82 9.01
C GLN A 234 -1.16 -19.82 8.78
N LEU A 235 -0.69 -19.27 7.65
CA LEU A 235 0.73 -19.15 7.35
C LEU A 235 1.47 -18.37 8.44
N LEU A 236 0.95 -17.20 8.84
CA LEU A 236 1.57 -16.40 9.91
C LEU A 236 1.69 -17.22 11.21
N ARG A 237 0.66 -17.98 11.55
CA ARG A 237 0.68 -18.84 12.74
C ARG A 237 1.71 -19.96 12.65
N GLU A 238 1.79 -20.62 11.50
CA GLU A 238 2.77 -21.69 11.23
C GLU A 238 4.21 -21.17 11.24
N GLU A 239 4.41 -19.95 10.75
CA GLU A 239 5.71 -19.26 10.78
C GLU A 239 6.08 -18.71 12.16
N GLY A 240 5.20 -18.87 13.17
CA GLY A 240 5.48 -18.55 14.57
C GLY A 240 5.07 -17.14 14.99
N PHE A 241 4.34 -16.39 14.17
CA PHE A 241 3.73 -15.14 14.60
C PHE A 241 2.63 -15.43 15.63
N CYS A 242 2.79 -14.90 16.84
CA CYS A 242 1.81 -15.05 17.92
C CYS A 242 1.28 -13.71 18.41
N ARG A 243 1.85 -12.58 17.94
CA ARG A 243 1.53 -11.23 18.41
C ARG A 243 1.26 -10.31 17.24
N VAL A 244 0.22 -9.50 17.37
CA VAL A 244 -0.11 -8.43 16.42
C VAL A 244 -0.28 -7.11 17.16
N ILE A 245 0.34 -6.06 16.62
CA ILE A 245 0.07 -4.68 17.02
C ILE A 245 -0.87 -4.08 15.99
N THR A 246 -2.09 -3.72 16.38
CA THR A 246 -3.03 -3.03 15.50
C THR A 246 -2.95 -1.53 15.75
N ASN A 247 -2.64 -0.75 14.74
CA ASN A 247 -2.66 0.70 14.80
C ASN A 247 -4.05 1.22 14.42
N THR A 248 -4.53 2.32 15.00
CA THR A 248 -5.88 2.93 14.78
C THR A 248 -7.08 2.05 15.20
N VAL A 249 -8.19 2.70 15.55
CA VAL A 249 -9.51 2.06 15.71
C VAL A 249 -10.00 1.37 14.43
N VAL A 250 -9.63 1.87 13.24
CA VAL A 250 -10.13 1.35 11.94
C VAL A 250 -9.71 -0.10 11.73
N SER A 251 -8.52 -0.46 12.21
CA SER A 251 -7.98 -1.81 12.22
C SER A 251 -8.81 -2.82 13.01
N GLY A 252 -9.75 -2.35 13.83
CA GLY A 252 -10.71 -3.18 14.55
C GLY A 252 -11.52 -4.12 13.66
N LYS A 253 -11.68 -3.79 12.37
CA LYS A 253 -12.29 -4.67 11.36
C LYS A 253 -11.66 -6.06 11.31
N TYR A 254 -10.35 -6.17 11.52
CA TYR A 254 -9.60 -7.44 11.39
C TYR A 254 -9.32 -8.11 12.73
N VAL A 255 -9.61 -7.44 13.85
CA VAL A 255 -9.34 -7.96 15.20
C VAL A 255 -10.09 -9.27 15.49
N PRO A 256 -11.38 -9.45 15.11
CA PRO A 256 -12.07 -10.73 15.33
C PRO A 256 -11.38 -11.90 14.63
N LEU A 257 -10.97 -11.70 13.37
CA LEU A 257 -10.23 -12.69 12.58
C LEU A 257 -8.89 -13.04 13.25
N LEU A 258 -8.11 -12.03 13.64
CA LEU A 258 -6.85 -12.25 14.38
C LEU A 258 -7.09 -13.04 15.67
N LYS A 259 -8.19 -12.76 16.38
CA LYS A 259 -8.48 -13.46 17.63
C LYS A 259 -8.92 -14.91 17.41
N GLN A 260 -9.67 -15.18 16.34
CA GLN A 260 -10.05 -16.54 15.92
C GLN A 260 -8.82 -17.40 15.65
N TYR A 261 -7.79 -16.83 15.02
CA TYR A 261 -6.51 -17.50 14.80
C TYR A 261 -5.58 -17.44 16.01
N GLY A 262 -6.07 -17.01 17.18
CA GLY A 262 -5.39 -17.10 18.47
C GLY A 262 -4.23 -16.12 18.68
N PHE A 263 -4.17 -15.02 17.92
CA PHE A 263 -3.15 -14.01 18.12
C PHE A 263 -3.33 -13.30 19.48
N PHE A 264 -2.22 -12.88 20.06
CA PHE A 264 -2.18 -11.91 21.15
C PHE A 264 -2.17 -10.50 20.58
N ILE A 265 -3.22 -9.73 20.86
CA ILE A 265 -3.53 -8.49 20.15
C ILE A 265 -3.28 -7.29 21.07
N VAL A 266 -2.42 -6.38 20.61
CA VAL A 266 -2.19 -5.08 21.24
C VAL A 266 -2.71 -3.99 20.31
N SER A 267 -3.76 -3.28 20.72
CA SER A 267 -4.36 -2.23 19.91
C SER A 267 -3.94 -0.84 20.36
N LEU A 268 -3.41 -0.03 19.44
CA LEU A 268 -3.01 1.35 19.66
C LEU A 268 -4.13 2.26 19.14
N ILE A 269 -4.82 2.94 20.05
CA ILE A 269 -5.97 3.81 19.71
C ILE A 269 -5.58 5.26 19.94
N HIS A 270 -5.64 6.07 18.89
CA HIS A 270 -5.32 7.50 18.94
C HIS A 270 -6.46 8.38 18.40
N GLU A 271 -7.59 7.78 18.06
CA GLU A 271 -8.80 8.47 17.66
C GLU A 271 -9.58 8.97 18.88
N MET A 272 -10.00 10.23 18.82
CA MET A 272 -10.91 10.80 19.81
C MET A 272 -12.31 10.19 19.67
N LYS A 273 -13.09 10.20 20.75
CA LYS A 273 -14.51 9.78 20.76
C LYS A 273 -15.30 10.33 19.57
N THR A 274 -15.21 11.64 19.33
CA THR A 274 -15.94 12.32 18.25
C THR A 274 -15.51 11.83 16.86
N THR A 275 -14.23 11.51 16.67
CA THR A 275 -13.73 10.90 15.43
C THR A 275 -14.34 9.52 15.21
N ILE A 276 -14.40 8.69 16.26
CA ILE A 276 -15.00 7.35 16.18
C ILE A 276 -16.48 7.43 15.79
N GLU A 277 -17.24 8.35 16.40
CA GLU A 277 -18.66 8.55 16.11
C GLU A 277 -18.89 9.10 14.69
N LEU A 278 -18.16 10.15 14.29
CA LEU A 278 -18.39 10.86 13.02
C LEU A 278 -18.02 10.02 11.79
N TYR A 279 -16.97 9.21 11.87
CA TYR A 279 -16.50 8.40 10.73
C TYR A 279 -17.04 6.96 10.74
N GLY A 280 -17.96 6.63 11.66
CA GLY A 280 -18.61 5.32 11.69
C GLY A 280 -17.72 4.19 12.19
N PHE A 281 -16.75 4.47 13.06
CA PHE A 281 -15.81 3.47 13.58
C PHE A 281 -16.30 2.77 14.86
N LEU A 282 -17.60 2.83 15.16
CA LEU A 282 -18.19 2.18 16.34
C LEU A 282 -18.01 0.66 16.29
N SER A 283 -18.32 0.01 15.17
CA SER A 283 -18.20 -1.45 15.04
C SER A 283 -16.74 -1.95 15.12
N PRO A 284 -15.76 -1.32 14.43
CA PRO A 284 -14.35 -1.60 14.66
C PRO A 284 -13.91 -1.38 16.12
N GLY A 285 -14.36 -0.30 16.75
CA GLY A 285 -14.05 0.00 18.15
C GLY A 285 -14.62 -1.02 19.14
N GLU A 286 -15.84 -1.50 18.91
CA GLU A 286 -16.46 -2.57 19.70
C GLU A 286 -15.68 -3.88 19.57
N SER A 287 -15.24 -4.21 18.36
CA SER A 287 -14.39 -5.38 18.10
C SER A 287 -13.08 -5.29 18.88
N ILE A 288 -12.45 -4.11 18.90
CA ILE A 288 -11.23 -3.87 19.69
C ILE A 288 -11.50 -4.03 21.18
N ALA A 289 -12.55 -3.40 21.71
CA ALA A 289 -12.92 -3.47 23.13
C ALA A 289 -13.13 -4.92 23.61
N TYR A 290 -13.72 -5.75 22.76
CA TYR A 290 -14.08 -7.11 23.09
C TYR A 290 -12.93 -8.13 22.91
N TYR A 291 -12.14 -8.03 21.84
CA TYR A 291 -11.20 -9.08 21.45
C TYR A 291 -9.73 -8.77 21.74
N SER A 292 -9.35 -7.50 21.95
CA SER A 292 -7.96 -7.12 22.19
C SER A 292 -7.49 -7.56 23.57
N ASP A 293 -6.25 -8.05 23.67
CA ASP A 293 -5.65 -8.44 24.95
C ASP A 293 -5.15 -7.21 25.72
N TYR A 294 -4.60 -6.23 24.99
CA TYR A 294 -4.21 -4.93 25.51
C TYR A 294 -4.68 -3.81 24.59
N ILE A 295 -5.10 -2.70 25.18
CA ILE A 295 -5.43 -1.45 24.49
C ILE A 295 -4.55 -0.35 25.05
N VAL A 296 -3.85 0.35 24.16
CA VAL A 296 -2.90 1.40 24.49
C VAL A 296 -3.39 2.73 23.95
N PHE A 297 -3.53 3.70 24.85
CA PHE A 297 -3.98 5.05 24.53
C PHE A 297 -2.82 6.05 24.70
N PRO A 298 -2.76 7.12 23.88
CA PRO A 298 -1.73 8.14 24.02
C PRO A 298 -1.91 8.98 25.30
N ASP A 299 -3.16 9.20 25.73
CA ASP A 299 -3.51 10.01 26.90
C ASP A 299 -4.87 9.63 27.50
N TYR A 300 -5.16 10.23 28.66
CA TYR A 300 -6.38 9.96 29.44
C TYR A 300 -7.68 10.38 28.75
N SER A 301 -7.64 11.43 27.94
CA SER A 301 -8.82 11.94 27.22
C SER A 301 -9.27 10.96 26.15
N VAL A 302 -8.31 10.37 25.40
CA VAL A 302 -8.59 9.31 24.42
C VAL A 302 -9.15 8.07 25.13
N GLN A 303 -8.49 7.60 26.19
CA GLN A 303 -8.94 6.44 26.96
C GLN A 303 -10.38 6.64 27.47
N LYS A 304 -10.64 7.74 28.19
CA LYS A 304 -11.97 8.04 28.74
C LYS A 304 -13.03 8.16 27.64
N GLY A 305 -12.67 8.75 26.51
CA GLY A 305 -13.54 8.83 25.33
C GLY A 305 -13.92 7.45 24.82
N PHE A 306 -12.94 6.55 24.70
CA PHE A 306 -13.15 5.17 24.27
C PHE A 306 -13.99 4.37 25.27
N GLU A 307 -13.69 4.44 26.57
CA GLU A 307 -14.45 3.78 27.65
C GLU A 307 -15.91 4.28 27.73
N THR A 308 -16.15 5.55 27.38
CA THR A 308 -17.51 6.10 27.29
C THR A 308 -18.30 5.50 26.13
N LEU A 309 -17.63 5.22 25.01
CA LEU A 309 -18.26 4.60 23.83
C LEU A 309 -18.49 3.10 24.04
N PHE A 310 -17.54 2.43 24.70
CA PHE A 310 -17.53 0.98 24.87
C PHE A 310 -17.41 0.62 26.35
N PRO A 311 -18.54 0.52 27.10
CA PRO A 311 -18.52 0.25 28.54
C PRO A 311 -17.95 -1.12 28.92
N VAL A 312 -17.94 -2.06 27.97
CA VAL A 312 -17.43 -3.42 28.18
C VAL A 312 -16.11 -3.57 27.43
N ILE A 313 -15.00 -3.47 28.16
CA ILE A 313 -13.65 -3.72 27.65
C ILE A 313 -13.11 -4.98 28.35
N ARG A 314 -12.72 -5.98 27.56
CA ARG A 314 -12.22 -7.26 28.08
C ARG A 314 -10.71 -7.28 28.27
N GLY A 315 -9.99 -6.53 27.43
CA GLY A 315 -8.54 -6.38 27.49
C GLY A 315 -8.07 -5.44 28.60
N LYS A 316 -6.75 -5.36 28.79
CA LYS A 316 -6.15 -4.40 29.72
C LYS A 316 -5.89 -3.07 29.03
N CYS A 317 -6.35 -1.98 29.64
CA CYS A 317 -6.05 -0.62 29.16
C CYS A 317 -4.74 -0.09 29.75
N SER A 318 -3.99 0.67 28.97
CA SER A 318 -2.80 1.39 29.45
C SER A 318 -2.62 2.71 28.70
N ILE A 319 -2.01 3.68 29.39
CA ILE A 319 -1.63 4.96 28.78
C ILE A 319 -0.13 4.94 28.47
N ARG A 320 0.21 5.15 27.20
CA ARG A 320 1.57 5.30 26.69
C ARG A 320 1.56 6.34 25.56
N PRO A 321 2.23 7.49 25.74
CA PRO A 321 2.39 8.47 24.67
C PRO A 321 3.03 7.83 23.43
N GLN A 322 2.50 8.13 22.24
CA GLN A 322 2.92 7.48 20.99
C GLN A 322 4.15 8.12 20.32
N GLY A 323 4.91 8.93 21.06
CA GLY A 323 6.20 9.49 20.66
C GLY A 323 6.12 10.50 19.50
N VAL A 324 7.28 11.12 19.21
CA VAL A 324 7.52 11.89 17.98
C VAL A 324 8.59 11.13 17.21
N TYR A 325 8.31 10.78 15.97
CA TYR A 325 9.21 9.96 15.14
C TYR A 325 10.17 10.81 14.29
N THR A 326 9.87 12.09 14.08
CA THR A 326 10.74 13.01 13.36
C THR A 326 11.96 13.33 14.21
N GLN A 327 13.13 12.83 13.81
CA GLN A 327 14.40 13.36 14.32
C GLN A 327 14.65 14.71 13.64
N VAL A 328 14.88 15.75 14.43
CA VAL A 328 15.27 17.06 13.90
C VAL A 328 16.74 16.94 13.48
N ASP A 329 16.99 16.96 12.18
CA ASP A 329 18.34 17.00 11.63
C ASP A 329 18.76 18.47 11.46
N GLU A 330 19.55 18.97 12.41
CA GLU A 330 19.99 20.37 12.43
C GLU A 330 20.84 20.74 11.18
N GLU A 331 21.53 19.78 10.56
CA GLU A 331 22.36 20.01 9.37
C GLU A 331 21.52 20.07 8.07
N GLY A 332 20.42 19.31 8.00
CA GLY A 332 19.48 19.30 6.87
C GLY A 332 18.67 20.59 6.74
N ASP A 333 18.28 21.18 7.87
CA ASP A 333 17.45 22.40 7.93
C ASP A 333 18.18 23.63 7.36
N SER A 334 19.53 23.64 7.39
CA SER A 334 20.35 24.71 6.81
C SER A 334 20.22 24.89 5.29
N ARG A 335 19.68 23.88 4.59
CA ARG A 335 19.46 23.88 3.13
C ARG A 335 18.03 24.26 2.74
N PHE A 336 17.10 24.36 3.68
CA PHE A 336 15.71 24.68 3.37
C PHE A 336 15.53 26.20 3.23
N SER A 337 15.41 26.68 2.00
CA SER A 337 15.15 28.09 1.72
C SER A 337 13.65 28.34 1.59
N PHE A 338 13.11 29.19 2.46
CA PHE A 338 11.76 29.70 2.29
C PHE A 338 11.62 30.65 1.07
N GLU A 339 12.74 31.06 0.45
CA GLU A 339 12.73 31.96 -0.71
C GLU A 339 12.04 31.34 -1.92
N GLU A 340 12.17 30.02 -2.11
CA GLU A 340 11.45 29.26 -3.16
C GLU A 340 9.93 29.38 -3.01
N TYR A 341 9.47 29.54 -1.76
CA TYR A 341 8.07 29.74 -1.41
C TYR A 341 7.69 31.22 -1.32
N GLY A 342 8.63 32.13 -1.57
CA GLY A 342 8.45 33.58 -1.55
C GLY A 342 8.41 34.20 -0.15
N PHE A 343 8.96 33.52 0.87
CA PHE A 343 9.17 34.10 2.19
C PHE A 343 10.67 34.32 2.45
N SER A 344 10.98 35.35 3.22
CA SER A 344 12.34 35.63 3.66
C SER A 344 12.46 35.26 5.13
N LEU A 345 13.64 34.76 5.53
CA LEU A 345 13.94 34.30 6.90
C LEU A 345 13.90 35.43 7.95
N ASP A 346 13.84 36.70 7.52
CA ASP A 346 13.62 37.87 8.39
C ASP A 346 12.14 38.05 8.82
N GLN A 347 11.22 37.24 8.29
CA GLN A 347 9.79 37.32 8.56
C GLN A 347 9.35 36.36 9.66
N LYS A 348 8.33 36.75 10.43
CA LYS A 348 7.62 35.83 11.32
C LYS A 348 6.68 34.96 10.47
N ILE A 349 6.97 33.66 10.45
CA ILE A 349 6.19 32.66 9.71
C ILE A 349 5.32 31.88 10.70
N VAL A 350 4.02 31.80 10.43
CA VAL A 350 3.08 30.96 11.19
C VAL A 350 2.60 29.86 10.26
N MET A 351 2.80 28.61 10.68
CA MET A 351 2.48 27.43 9.88
C MET A 351 1.41 26.59 10.57
N CYS A 352 0.58 25.94 9.77
CA CYS A 352 -0.33 24.89 10.21
C CYS A 352 -0.06 23.65 9.35
N SER A 353 -0.01 22.48 9.99
CA SER A 353 0.27 21.20 9.33
C SER A 353 -0.87 20.21 9.59
N GLY A 354 -1.28 19.51 8.54
CA GLY A 354 -2.32 18.49 8.57
C GLY A 354 -3.32 18.63 7.42
N THR A 355 -3.98 17.52 7.09
CA THR A 355 -5.08 17.45 6.11
C THR A 355 -6.13 18.55 6.30
N CYS A 356 -6.63 19.07 5.18
CA CYS A 356 -7.55 20.21 5.11
C CYS A 356 -8.98 19.83 5.53
N GLU A 357 -9.20 19.60 6.83
CA GLU A 357 -10.46 19.14 7.39
C GLU A 357 -11.00 20.13 8.43
N LEU A 358 -12.33 20.24 8.53
CA LEU A 358 -12.99 21.04 9.56
C LEU A 358 -12.52 20.68 10.97
N ARG A 359 -12.27 19.38 11.22
CA ARG A 359 -11.76 18.88 12.51
C ARG A 359 -10.39 19.46 12.87
N LYS A 360 -9.57 19.83 11.89
CA LYS A 360 -8.25 20.44 12.10
C LYS A 360 -8.30 21.97 12.15
N GLY A 361 -9.50 22.56 12.09
CA GLY A 361 -9.70 24.00 12.24
C GLY A 361 -9.06 24.81 11.13
N THR A 362 -9.01 24.28 9.90
CA THR A 362 -8.47 25.02 8.75
C THR A 362 -9.22 26.33 8.53
N ASP A 363 -10.54 26.32 8.71
CA ASP A 363 -11.42 27.49 8.70
C ASP A 363 -11.07 28.50 9.81
N LEU A 364 -10.79 28.01 11.03
CA LEU A 364 -10.38 28.84 12.16
C LEU A 364 -8.99 29.46 11.93
N PHE A 365 -8.06 28.69 11.37
CA PHE A 365 -6.71 29.16 11.04
C PHE A 365 -6.75 30.28 9.99
N VAL A 366 -7.52 30.10 8.92
CA VAL A 366 -7.74 31.14 7.89
C VAL A 366 -8.41 32.37 8.49
N SER A 367 -9.42 32.17 9.34
CA SER A 367 -10.12 33.27 10.02
C SER A 367 -9.20 34.06 10.94
N ALA A 368 -8.38 33.38 11.74
CA ALA A 368 -7.38 33.99 12.62
C ALA A 368 -6.37 34.81 11.81
N ALA A 369 -5.92 34.28 10.67
CA ALA A 369 -5.02 34.99 9.78
C ALA A 369 -5.63 36.25 9.16
N GLN A 370 -6.90 36.21 8.76
CA GLN A 370 -7.62 37.40 8.29
C GLN A 370 -7.73 38.47 9.37
N ILE A 371 -8.03 38.07 10.62
CA ILE A 371 -8.12 38.99 11.77
C ILE A 371 -6.78 39.65 12.05
N LEU A 372 -5.70 38.85 12.10
CA LEU A 372 -4.34 39.35 12.33
C LEU A 372 -3.91 40.30 11.20
N SER A 373 -4.20 39.96 9.95
CA SER A 373 -3.89 40.80 8.78
C SER A 373 -4.60 42.16 8.85
N ARG A 374 -5.88 42.19 9.27
CA ARG A 374 -6.62 43.44 9.46
C ARG A 374 -6.03 44.30 10.58
N LYS A 375 -5.65 43.68 11.71
CA LYS A 375 -5.03 44.40 12.83
C LYS A 375 -3.67 44.99 12.45
N GLU A 376 -2.83 44.27 11.72
CA GLU A 376 -1.55 44.82 11.23
C GLU A 376 -1.76 45.95 10.22
N LYS A 377 -2.77 45.86 9.33
CA LYS A 377 -3.14 46.96 8.43
C LYS A 377 -3.60 48.20 9.19
N GLN A 378 -4.43 48.05 10.23
CA GLN A 378 -4.86 49.18 11.08
C GLN A 378 -3.67 49.82 11.81
N ARG A 379 -2.76 49.02 12.35
CA ARG A 379 -1.58 49.49 13.07
C ARG A 379 -0.57 50.20 12.15
N LYS A 380 -0.46 49.78 10.88
CA LYS A 380 0.32 50.46 9.83
C LYS A 380 -0.41 51.65 9.21
N SER A 381 -1.74 51.72 9.20
CA SER A 381 -2.48 52.90 8.70
C SER A 381 -2.27 54.17 9.53
N THR A 382 -1.72 54.06 10.74
CA THR A 382 -1.27 55.20 11.57
C THR A 382 0.15 55.68 11.18
N LEU A 383 0.87 54.95 10.32
CA LEU A 383 2.23 55.24 9.82
C LEU A 383 2.31 54.85 8.32
N TYR A 384 2.03 55.80 7.41
CA TYR A 384 2.09 55.72 5.92
C TYR A 384 2.63 54.42 5.26
N GLY A 385 1.85 53.78 4.36
CA GLY A 385 2.37 52.97 3.23
C GLY A 385 1.78 51.56 2.99
N GLN A 386 1.67 51.16 1.72
CA GLN A 386 0.95 49.99 1.14
C GLN A 386 1.55 48.57 1.33
N GLU A 387 0.62 47.58 1.28
CA GLU A 387 0.64 46.16 0.83
C GLU A 387 1.74 45.13 1.17
N ASN A 388 1.33 43.96 1.74
CA ASN A 388 1.23 42.66 1.02
C ASN A 388 0.91 41.48 1.96
N PHE A 389 -0.26 40.85 1.81
CA PHE A 389 -0.66 39.61 2.49
C PHE A 389 -0.77 38.49 1.45
N ARG A 390 -0.11 37.34 1.65
CA ARG A 390 -0.16 36.18 0.74
C ARG A 390 -0.42 34.91 1.55
N ILE A 391 -1.47 34.19 1.17
CA ILE A 391 -1.75 32.81 1.60
C ILE A 391 -1.30 31.92 0.44
N ARG A 392 -0.44 30.93 0.71
CA ARG A 392 -0.11 29.88 -0.27
C ARG A 392 -0.64 28.53 0.21
N PHE A 393 -1.22 27.82 -0.74
CA PHE A 393 -1.85 26.51 -0.58
C PHE A 393 -0.90 25.44 -1.12
N TRP A 394 -0.70 24.34 -0.39
CA TRP A 394 0.06 23.17 -0.86
C TRP A 394 -0.73 21.88 -0.61
N LYS A 395 -0.29 20.79 -1.26
CA LYS A 395 -1.02 19.52 -1.35
C LYS A 395 -1.39 18.94 0.03
N ASP A 396 -0.60 19.24 1.08
CA ASP A 396 -0.76 18.70 2.44
C ASP A 396 -0.67 19.76 3.59
N GLY A 397 -0.89 21.05 3.30
CA GLY A 397 -0.86 22.11 4.33
C GLY A 397 -0.93 23.55 3.81
N PHE A 398 -0.89 24.53 4.73
CA PHE A 398 -0.95 25.97 4.40
C PHE A 398 0.05 26.78 5.22
N ILE A 399 0.68 27.78 4.57
CA ILE A 399 1.57 28.75 5.23
C ILE A 399 0.95 30.14 5.16
N ILE A 400 0.98 30.87 6.27
CA ILE A 400 0.44 32.23 6.38
C ILE A 400 1.57 33.21 6.73
N ARG A 401 1.68 34.25 5.90
CA ARG A 401 2.68 35.32 6.02
C ARG A 401 2.25 36.41 7.01
N PHE A 402 3.14 36.80 7.92
CA PHE A 402 3.08 38.09 8.62
C PHE A 402 4.34 38.90 8.33
N VAL A 403 4.20 40.04 7.67
CA VAL A 403 5.33 40.93 7.36
C VAL A 403 5.47 41.97 8.45
N ASN A 404 6.31 41.69 9.45
CA ASN A 404 6.89 42.76 10.25
C ASN A 404 8.22 43.14 9.60
N ARG A 405 8.28 44.33 9.00
CA ARG A 405 9.55 45.04 8.91
C ARG A 405 9.71 45.74 10.25
N THR A 406 10.82 45.47 10.94
CA THR A 406 11.34 46.36 11.99
C THR A 406 11.47 47.78 11.46
#